data_AF-A0A3L8PRJ5-F1
#
_entry.id   AF-A0A3L8PRJ5-F1
#
_cell.length_a   1.000
_cell.length_b   1.000
_cell.length_c   1.000
_cell.angle_alpha   90.00
_cell.angle_beta   90.00
_cell.angle_gamma   90.00
#
_symmetry.space_group_name_H-M   'P 1'
#
loop_
_entity.id
_entity.type
_entity.pdbx_description
1 polymer ?
#
loop_
_entity_poly.entity_id
_entity_poly.type
_entity_poly.pdbx_seq_one_letter_code
_entity_poly.pdbx_strand_id
1 'polypeptide(L)'
;MQHPHFKAFKRGDITADNQWHHYCFNHQVPFISVKYRTKLADVEFDYITYNTEEADDLLMANDEKIRQYIFDKFSDYAHNDRCYIAHAGWNIILLKDLTIESANRAAEDIYGLISSIFAN
;
A
#
# COMPACT_ATOMS: atom_id res chain seq x y z
N MET A 1 14.16 -14.27 8.65
CA MET A 1 14.09 -12.85 9.03
C MET A 1 12.76 -12.33 8.51
N GLN A 2 11.96 -11.66 9.34
CA GLN A 2 10.71 -11.06 8.88
C GLN A 2 11.07 -9.81 8.05
N HIS A 3 10.62 -9.75 6.81
CA HIS A 3 10.78 -8.58 5.96
C HIS A 3 9.81 -7.48 6.44
N PRO A 4 10.19 -6.19 6.40
CA PRO A 4 9.27 -5.12 6.76
C PRO A 4 8.09 -5.10 5.77
N HIS A 5 6.90 -4.82 6.27
CA HIS A 5 5.67 -4.83 5.46
C HIS A 5 5.50 -3.55 4.64
N PHE A 6 6.03 -2.43 5.12
CA PHE A 6 6.01 -1.15 4.42
C PHE A 6 7.21 -0.29 4.80
N LYS A 7 7.43 0.80 4.06
CA LYS A 7 8.43 1.81 4.41
C LYS A 7 7.80 3.18 4.60
N ALA A 8 8.06 3.80 5.75
CA ALA A 8 7.72 5.19 6.00
C ALA A 8 8.92 6.11 5.70
N PHE A 9 8.69 7.19 4.95
CA PHE A 9 9.70 8.20 4.65
C PHE A 9 9.07 9.56 4.31
N LYS A 10 9.87 10.61 4.33
CA LYS A 10 9.40 11.97 4.04
C LYS A 10 8.98 12.08 2.58
N ARG A 11 7.85 12.72 2.30
CA ARG A 11 7.43 13.01 0.93
C ARG A 11 8.54 13.77 0.17
N GLY A 12 8.95 13.22 -0.98
CA GLY A 12 10.03 13.77 -1.80
C GLY A 12 11.42 13.17 -1.53
N ASP A 13 11.55 12.24 -0.58
CA ASP A 13 12.78 11.46 -0.38
C ASP A 13 12.90 10.35 -1.43
N ILE A 14 13.37 10.74 -2.62
CA ILE A 14 13.53 9.84 -3.79
C ILE A 14 14.52 8.71 -3.49
N THR A 15 15.55 8.98 -2.67
CA THR A 15 16.55 7.97 -2.32
C THR A 15 15.94 6.85 -1.48
N ALA A 16 15.15 7.19 -0.45
CA ALA A 16 14.44 6.20 0.35
C ALA A 16 13.42 5.41 -0.47
N ASP A 17 12.70 6.09 -1.36
CA ASP A 17 11.70 5.48 -2.25
C ASP A 17 12.34 4.41 -3.17
N ASN A 18 13.43 4.78 -3.86
CA ASN A 18 14.17 3.87 -4.75
C ASN A 18 14.78 2.68 -3.99
N GLN A 19 15.34 2.91 -2.80
CA GLN A 19 15.87 1.83 -1.96
C GLN A 19 14.78 0.85 -1.56
N TRP A 20 13.59 1.36 -1.23
CA TRP A 20 12.46 0.52 -0.88
C TRP A 20 11.94 -0.26 -2.07
N HIS A 21 11.82 0.38 -3.24
CA HIS A 21 11.43 -0.28 -4.47
C HIS A 21 12.38 -1.43 -4.81
N HIS A 22 13.69 -1.20 -4.81
CA HIS A 22 14.68 -2.26 -5.06
C HIS A 22 14.58 -3.40 -4.06
N TYR A 23 14.33 -3.08 -2.79
CA TYR A 23 14.12 -4.10 -1.78
C TYR A 23 12.89 -4.95 -2.10
N CYS A 24 11.72 -4.33 -2.33
CA CYS A 24 10.48 -5.03 -2.62
C CYS A 24 10.59 -5.88 -3.89
N PHE A 25 11.19 -5.33 -4.94
CA PHE A 25 11.44 -6.04 -6.19
C PHE A 25 12.34 -7.27 -5.97
N ASN A 26 13.47 -7.14 -5.26
CA ASN A 26 14.38 -8.26 -5.04
C ASN A 26 13.78 -9.38 -4.17
N HIS A 27 12.81 -9.05 -3.31
CA HIS A 27 12.15 -10.02 -2.42
C HIS A 27 10.78 -10.46 -2.92
N GLN A 28 10.30 -9.92 -4.04
CA GLN A 28 8.96 -10.18 -4.60
C GLN A 28 7.84 -9.99 -3.55
N VAL A 29 7.90 -8.87 -2.82
CA VAL A 29 6.90 -8.48 -1.81
C VAL A 29 6.13 -7.23 -2.25
N PRO A 30 4.94 -6.96 -1.68
CA PRO A 30 4.18 -5.75 -1.98
C PRO A 30 5.03 -4.50 -1.78
N PHE A 31 5.05 -3.59 -2.75
CA PHE A 31 5.60 -2.27 -2.53
C PHE A 31 4.56 -1.38 -1.87
N ILE A 32 4.71 -1.19 -0.56
CA ILE A 32 3.83 -0.31 0.23
C ILE A 32 4.65 0.77 0.90
N SER A 33 4.29 2.02 0.66
CA SER A 33 4.97 3.19 1.21
C SER A 33 4.02 4.08 2.01
N VAL A 34 4.57 4.69 3.05
CA VAL A 34 3.91 5.72 3.86
C VAL A 34 4.71 7.01 3.72
N LYS A 35 4.21 7.91 2.88
CA LYS A 35 4.89 9.17 2.54
C LYS A 35 4.40 10.27 3.48
N TYR A 36 5.13 10.54 4.55
CA TYR A 36 4.73 11.51 5.57
C TYR A 36 5.11 12.94 5.20
N ARG A 37 4.25 13.87 5.63
CA ARG A 37 4.44 15.32 5.66
C ARG A 37 4.69 15.72 7.13
N THR A 38 4.15 16.86 7.59
CA THR A 38 4.34 17.28 9.00
C THR A 38 3.51 16.45 9.99
N LYS A 39 2.21 16.29 9.72
CA LYS A 39 1.26 15.57 10.61
C LYS A 39 0.42 14.52 9.89
N LEU A 40 0.46 14.57 8.56
CA LEU A 40 -0.32 13.72 7.69
C LEU A 40 0.60 12.87 6.84
N ALA A 41 0.09 11.76 6.33
CA ALA A 41 0.79 10.88 5.43
C ALA A 41 -0.16 10.37 4.34
N ASP A 42 0.45 10.01 3.22
CA ASP A 42 -0.20 9.30 2.13
C ASP A 42 0.26 7.83 2.17
N VAL A 43 -0.64 6.90 1.90
CA VAL A 43 -0.32 5.47 1.75
C VAL A 43 -0.41 5.12 0.28
N GLU A 44 0.60 4.43 -0.22
CA GLU A 44 0.65 3.98 -1.60
C GLU A 44 1.06 2.51 -1.64
N PHE A 45 0.24 1.69 -2.28
CA PHE A 45 0.62 0.38 -2.77
C PHE A 45 0.77 0.45 -4.29
N ASP A 46 1.83 -0.17 -4.80
CA ASP A 46 2.05 -0.37 -6.23
C ASP A 46 2.45 -1.83 -6.49
N TYR A 47 1.81 -2.46 -7.46
CA TYR A 47 2.10 -3.83 -7.87
C TYR A 47 3.41 -3.97 -8.68
N ILE A 48 4.02 -2.85 -9.13
CA ILE A 48 5.19 -2.80 -10.01
C ILE A 48 6.40 -3.64 -9.55
N THR A 49 6.47 -4.03 -8.28
CA THR A 49 7.56 -4.86 -7.75
C THR A 49 7.37 -6.36 -7.98
N TYR A 50 6.20 -6.80 -8.42
CA TYR A 50 5.97 -8.18 -8.87
C TYR A 50 6.44 -8.35 -10.32
N ASN A 51 7.25 -9.38 -10.56
CA ASN A 51 7.90 -9.59 -11.87
C ASN A 51 7.32 -10.79 -12.64
N THR A 52 6.08 -11.19 -12.37
CA THR A 52 5.48 -12.39 -12.97
C THR A 52 4.09 -12.11 -13.53
N GLU A 53 3.81 -12.62 -14.73
CA GLU A 53 2.46 -12.58 -15.35
C GLU A 53 1.40 -13.20 -14.42
N GLU A 54 1.79 -14.22 -13.63
CA GLU A 54 0.94 -14.84 -12.61
C GLU A 54 0.48 -13.85 -11.53
N ALA A 55 1.30 -12.86 -11.17
CA ALA A 55 0.91 -11.86 -10.17
C ALA A 55 -0.16 -10.90 -10.71
N ASP A 56 -0.05 -10.51 -11.98
CA ASP A 56 -1.04 -9.67 -12.65
C ASP A 56 -2.39 -10.38 -12.73
N ASP A 57 -2.39 -11.63 -13.17
CA ASP A 57 -3.63 -12.42 -13.28
C ASP A 57 -4.28 -12.65 -11.90
N LEU A 58 -3.49 -12.98 -10.87
CA LEU A 58 -4.00 -13.21 -9.51
C LEU A 58 -4.58 -11.92 -8.89
N LEU A 59 -3.86 -10.81 -8.98
CA LEU A 59 -4.31 -9.53 -8.44
C LEU A 59 -5.53 -9.03 -9.19
N MET A 60 -5.52 -9.09 -10.52
CA MET A 60 -6.63 -8.68 -11.37
C MET A 60 -7.90 -9.52 -11.10
N ALA A 61 -7.76 -10.84 -10.94
CA ALA A 61 -8.88 -11.71 -10.57
C ALA A 61 -9.47 -11.39 -9.18
N ASN A 62 -8.72 -10.69 -8.33
CA ASN A 62 -9.15 -10.25 -7.00
C ASN A 62 -9.44 -8.74 -6.91
N ASP A 63 -9.50 -8.00 -8.03
CA ASP A 63 -9.68 -6.53 -8.03
C ASP A 63 -10.92 -6.10 -7.24
N GLU A 64 -12.07 -6.74 -7.46
CA GLU A 64 -13.31 -6.40 -6.76
C GLU A 64 -13.16 -6.60 -5.24
N LYS A 65 -12.53 -7.71 -4.82
CA LYS A 65 -12.24 -7.99 -3.40
C LYS A 65 -11.32 -6.94 -2.80
N ILE A 66 -10.27 -6.56 -3.53
CA ILE A 66 -9.32 -5.53 -3.10
C ILE A 66 -10.05 -4.20 -2.92
N ARG A 67 -10.79 -3.77 -3.94
CA ARG A 67 -11.57 -2.52 -3.92
C ARG A 67 -12.54 -2.49 -2.74
N GLN A 68 -13.36 -3.53 -2.61
CA GLN A 68 -14.37 -3.60 -1.56
C GLN A 68 -13.73 -3.54 -0.17
N TYR A 69 -12.64 -4.28 0.05
CA TYR A 69 -11.90 -4.23 1.31
C TYR A 69 -11.43 -2.81 1.63
N ILE A 70 -10.83 -2.10 0.67
CA ILE A 70 -10.33 -0.74 0.87
C ILE A 70 -11.48 0.23 1.18
N PHE A 71 -12.59 0.16 0.45
CA PHE A 71 -13.76 1.00 0.73
C PHE A 71 -14.36 0.74 2.11
N ASP A 72 -14.49 -0.52 2.50
CA ASP A 72 -15.07 -0.91 3.80
C ASP A 72 -14.18 -0.50 4.97
N LYS A 73 -12.86 -0.62 4.80
CA LYS A 73 -11.87 -0.30 5.84
C LYS A 73 -11.53 1.17 5.95
N PHE A 74 -11.79 1.97 4.91
CA PHE A 74 -11.34 3.35 4.89
C PHE A 74 -11.89 4.20 6.05
N SER A 75 -13.12 3.93 6.48
CA SER A 75 -13.75 4.61 7.63
C SER A 75 -13.00 4.38 8.94
N ASP A 76 -12.29 3.25 9.10
CA ASP A 76 -11.48 2.95 10.28
C ASP A 76 -10.21 3.84 10.34
N TYR A 77 -9.76 4.35 9.19
CA TYR A 77 -8.53 5.16 9.07
C TYR A 77 -8.81 6.65 8.99
N ALA A 78 -9.92 7.03 8.35
CA ALA A 78 -10.31 8.41 8.12
C ALA A 78 -10.59 9.13 9.44
N HIS A 79 -9.95 10.28 9.64
CA HIS A 79 -10.09 11.07 10.86
C HIS A 79 -10.81 12.40 10.64
N ASN A 80 -11.09 12.75 9.38
CA ASN A 80 -11.90 13.89 8.95
C ASN A 80 -12.25 13.76 7.46
N ASP A 81 -13.09 14.69 6.98
CA ASP A 81 -13.56 14.75 5.58
C ASP A 81 -12.47 15.09 4.55
N ARG A 82 -11.24 15.39 4.98
CA ARG A 82 -10.11 15.61 4.08
C ARG A 82 -9.36 14.32 3.76
N CYS A 83 -9.62 13.24 4.48
CA CYS A 83 -9.12 11.92 4.12
C CYS A 83 -9.90 11.43 2.90
N TYR A 84 -9.21 10.93 1.88
CA TYR A 84 -9.89 10.32 0.74
C TYR A 84 -9.09 9.17 0.13
N ILE A 85 -9.82 8.31 -0.57
CA ILE A 85 -9.28 7.28 -1.45
C ILE A 85 -9.07 7.95 -2.81
N ALA A 86 -7.81 8.20 -3.18
CA ALA A 86 -7.48 8.75 -4.50
C ALA A 86 -7.57 7.67 -5.58
N HIS A 87 -7.21 6.44 -5.24
CA HIS A 87 -7.36 5.27 -6.10
C HIS A 87 -7.47 4.01 -5.25
N ALA A 88 -8.26 3.05 -5.71
CA ALA A 88 -8.37 1.72 -5.13
C ALA A 88 -8.59 0.72 -6.26
N GLY A 89 -7.62 -0.17 -6.45
CA GLY A 89 -7.66 -1.24 -7.43
C GLY A 89 -6.52 -2.23 -7.20
N TRP A 90 -6.51 -3.29 -8.00
CA TRP A 90 -5.52 -4.35 -7.91
C TRP A 90 -4.09 -3.88 -8.22
N ASN A 91 -3.94 -2.86 -9.07
CA ASN A 91 -2.64 -2.37 -9.52
C ASN A 91 -2.07 -1.31 -8.56
N ILE A 92 -2.91 -0.40 -8.09
CA ILE A 92 -2.52 0.72 -7.23
C ILE A 92 -3.57 0.88 -6.14
N ILE A 93 -3.12 1.23 -4.94
CA ILE A 93 -4.00 1.79 -3.89
C ILE A 93 -3.35 3.07 -3.41
N LEU A 94 -4.12 4.16 -3.35
CA LEU A 94 -3.63 5.45 -2.94
C LEU A 94 -4.59 6.10 -1.96
N LEU A 95 -4.19 6.15 -0.69
CA LEU A 95 -4.93 6.81 0.39
C LEU A 95 -4.23 8.12 0.75
N LYS A 96 -5.00 9.19 0.92
CA LYS A 96 -4.46 10.54 1.07
C LYS A 96 -4.85 11.20 2.38
N ASP A 97 -3.92 12.01 2.87
CA ASP A 97 -4.13 12.94 3.98
C ASP A 97 -4.59 12.26 5.29
N LEU A 98 -4.11 11.04 5.55
CA LEU A 98 -4.33 10.32 6.82
C LEU A 98 -3.40 10.84 7.91
N THR A 99 -3.71 10.62 9.20
CA THR A 99 -2.69 10.79 10.25
C THR A 99 -1.57 9.79 10.03
N ILE A 100 -0.36 10.06 10.56
CA ILE A 100 0.77 9.12 10.42
C ILE A 100 0.42 7.75 11.04
N GLU A 101 -0.28 7.74 12.18
CA GLU A 101 -0.73 6.50 12.83
C GLU A 101 -1.73 5.73 11.97
N SER A 102 -2.80 6.39 11.48
CA SER A 102 -3.78 5.76 10.60
C SER A 102 -3.15 5.27 9.30
N ALA A 103 -2.19 6.01 8.75
CA ALA A 103 -1.48 5.62 7.53
C ALA A 103 -0.64 4.35 7.73
N ASN A 104 0.07 4.24 8.85
CA ASN A 104 0.83 3.03 9.18
C ASN A 104 -0.11 1.82 9.36
N ARG A 105 -1.24 1.99 10.05
CA ARG A 105 -2.24 0.93 10.21
C ARG A 105 -2.83 0.49 8.87
N ALA A 106 -3.20 1.44 8.01
CA ALA A 106 -3.68 1.13 6.67
C ALA A 106 -2.63 0.40 5.83
N ALA A 107 -1.35 0.79 5.91
CA ALA A 107 -0.27 0.11 5.21
C ALA A 107 -0.11 -1.36 5.65
N GLU A 108 -0.20 -1.64 6.95
CA GLU A 108 -0.18 -3.00 7.50
C GLU A 108 -1.37 -3.84 7.00
N ASP A 109 -2.58 -3.28 7.05
CA ASP A 109 -3.80 -3.96 6.61
C ASP A 109 -3.75 -4.25 5.10
N ILE A 110 -3.28 -3.30 4.29
CA ILE A 110 -3.07 -3.49 2.85
C ILE A 110 -2.04 -4.59 2.60
N TYR A 111 -0.92 -4.60 3.34
CA TYR A 111 0.08 -5.65 3.20
C TYR A 111 -0.51 -7.03 3.48
N GLY A 112 -1.29 -7.16 4.56
CA GLY A 112 -1.97 -8.40 4.92
C GLY A 112 -2.96 -8.85 3.84
N LEU A 113 -3.76 -7.93 3.31
CA LEU A 113 -4.69 -8.19 2.21
C LEU A 113 -3.95 -8.73 0.97
N ILE A 114 -2.97 -7.99 0.46
CA ILE A 114 -2.26 -8.36 -0.77
C ILE A 114 -1.51 -9.67 -0.57
N SER A 115 -0.79 -9.83 0.54
CA SER A 115 -0.07 -11.07 0.84
C SER A 115 -1.01 -12.28 0.95
N SER A 116 -2.25 -12.09 1.42
CA SER A 116 -3.24 -13.17 1.49
C SER A 116 -3.70 -13.67 0.12
N ILE A 117 -3.58 -12.87 -0.93
CA ILE A 117 -3.95 -13.27 -2.30
C ILE A 117 -2.93 -14.28 -2.83
N PHE A 118 -1.64 -14.06 -2.56
CA PHE A 118 -0.55 -14.94 -2.98
C PHE A 118 -0.36 -16.19 -2.10
N ALA A 119 -1.02 -16.24 -0.93
CA ALA A 119 -0.95 -17.38 -0.03
C ALA A 119 -1.95 -18.50 -0.34
N ASN A 120 -2.84 -18.29 -1.33
CA ASN A 120 -3.87 -19.26 -1.74
C ASN A 120 -3.46 -20.05 -2.98
#